data_AF-A0A962C6Y7-F1
#
_entry.id   AF-A0A962C6Y7-F1
#
_cell.length_a   1.000
_cell.length_b   1.000
_cell.length_c   1.000
_cell.angle_alpha   90.00
_cell.angle_beta   90.00
_cell.angle_gamma   90.00
#
_symmetry.space_group_name_H-M   'P 1'
#
loop_
_entity.id
_entity.type
_entity.pdbx_description
1 polymer ?
#
loop_
_entity_poly.entity_id
_entity_poly.type
_entity_poly.pdbx_seq_one_letter_code
_entity_poly.pdbx_strand_id
1 'polypeptide(L)'
;PVRESDADGVIVLGVDRPEHLRILGDSDQREFPEGKSRYRELELQREFEHVALRVQVIARSNPHGRGNAVFKPVIYLLDDRGEVRESKAVEPLYLDIRPFRPTRLLACVPLDKVRRFAVATPAAALGTSYESKARGKVSATSKGGFYYATDPIKVNLPYVETGDLIVEVVRAKRKGEGC
;
A
#
# COMPACT_ATOMS: atom_id res chain seq x y z
N PRO A 1 14.12 9.39 7.64
CA PRO A 1 14.53 9.16 6.23
C PRO A 1 13.93 7.82 5.79
N VAL A 2 13.46 7.71 4.54
CA VAL A 2 12.94 6.43 4.02
C VAL A 2 14.13 5.58 3.60
N ARG A 3 14.19 4.32 4.05
CA ARG A 3 15.24 3.38 3.67
C ARG A 3 14.78 2.55 2.47
N GLU A 4 15.69 2.23 1.57
CA GLU A 4 15.45 1.30 0.48
C GLU A 4 15.65 -0.14 0.98
N SER A 5 14.66 -1.01 0.75
CA SER A 5 14.78 -2.42 1.08
C SER A 5 15.70 -3.15 0.11
N ASP A 6 16.29 -4.27 0.56
CA ASP A 6 17.01 -5.17 -0.34
C ASP A 6 16.09 -5.69 -1.45
N ALA A 7 16.63 -5.96 -2.64
CA ALA A 7 15.83 -6.42 -3.79
C ALA A 7 15.30 -7.86 -3.60
N ASP A 8 16.00 -8.66 -2.79
CA ASP A 8 15.72 -10.07 -2.58
C ASP A 8 15.49 -10.41 -1.11
N GLY A 9 14.80 -11.52 -0.86
CA GLY A 9 14.60 -12.07 0.48
C GLY A 9 13.62 -11.32 1.37
N VAL A 10 13.56 -11.76 2.63
CA VAL A 10 12.66 -11.25 3.67
C VAL A 10 13.14 -9.89 4.18
N ILE A 11 12.25 -8.92 4.20
CA ILE A 11 12.55 -7.55 4.64
C ILE A 11 12.22 -7.42 6.13
N VAL A 12 13.24 -7.17 6.95
CA VAL A 12 13.03 -6.95 8.39
C VAL A 12 12.60 -5.51 8.64
N LEU A 13 11.38 -5.32 9.11
CA LEU A 13 10.84 -4.00 9.43
C LEU A 13 11.09 -3.62 10.89
N GLY A 14 11.46 -2.35 11.08
CA GLY A 14 11.41 -1.68 12.37
C GLY A 14 10.04 -1.01 12.59
N VAL A 15 9.74 -0.74 13.85
CA VAL A 15 8.56 0.06 14.23
C VAL A 15 8.89 1.55 14.11
N ASP A 16 7.90 2.34 13.67
CA ASP A 16 7.97 3.79 13.44
C ASP A 16 9.12 4.16 12.47
N ARG A 17 9.41 3.26 11.52
CA ARG A 17 10.44 3.42 10.51
C ARG A 17 9.87 3.06 9.13
N PRO A 18 9.77 4.03 8.20
CA PRO A 18 9.30 3.76 6.86
C PRO A 18 10.38 3.07 6.01
N GLU A 19 9.97 2.00 5.33
CA GLU A 19 10.77 1.22 4.38
C GLU A 19 10.14 1.30 2.99
N HIS A 20 10.96 1.56 1.98
CA HIS A 20 10.57 1.58 0.57
C HIS A 20 10.81 0.21 -0.02
N LEU A 21 9.72 -0.41 -0.47
CA LEU A 21 9.66 -1.73 -1.07
C LEU A 21 9.46 -1.58 -2.57
N ARG A 22 10.18 -2.40 -3.34
CA ARG A 22 9.93 -2.58 -4.77
C ARG A 22 9.56 -4.02 -5.05
N ILE A 23 8.47 -4.20 -5.79
CA ILE A 23 8.07 -5.46 -6.41
C ILE A 23 8.36 -5.32 -7.90
N LEU A 24 9.36 -6.04 -8.39
CA LEU A 24 9.90 -5.94 -9.74
C LEU A 24 9.45 -7.15 -10.59
N GLY A 25 9.67 -7.07 -11.91
CA GLY A 25 9.26 -8.12 -12.85
C GLY A 25 10.06 -9.43 -12.73
N ASP A 26 11.15 -9.43 -11.98
CA ASP A 26 11.96 -10.57 -11.61
C ASP A 26 11.75 -11.02 -10.15
N SER A 27 10.93 -10.31 -9.37
CA SER A 27 10.61 -10.72 -8.00
C SER A 27 9.90 -12.06 -7.95
N ASP A 28 10.14 -12.78 -6.85
CA ASP A 28 9.55 -14.08 -6.55
C ASP A 28 8.03 -14.07 -6.69
N GLN A 29 7.51 -15.21 -7.15
CA GLN A 29 6.08 -15.46 -7.26
C GLN A 29 5.68 -16.59 -6.35
N ARG A 30 4.51 -16.45 -5.73
CA ARG A 30 3.91 -17.46 -4.86
C ARG A 30 2.43 -17.57 -5.12
N GLU A 31 1.88 -18.76 -4.89
CA GLU A 31 0.44 -18.98 -4.85
C GLU A 31 -0.15 -18.42 -3.55
N PHE A 32 -1.09 -17.50 -3.67
CA PHE A 32 -1.88 -16.94 -2.57
C PHE A 32 -3.36 -17.28 -2.75
N PRO A 33 -4.22 -17.12 -1.72
CA PRO A 33 -5.65 -17.29 -1.87
C PRO A 33 -6.29 -16.49 -3.02
N GLU A 34 -5.81 -15.26 -3.28
CA GLU A 34 -6.25 -14.43 -4.41
C GLU A 34 -5.49 -14.69 -5.74
N GLY A 35 -4.77 -15.81 -5.83
CA GLY A 35 -4.06 -16.30 -7.01
C GLY A 35 -2.54 -16.10 -6.97
N LYS A 36 -1.86 -16.59 -8.00
CA LYS A 36 -0.41 -16.45 -8.15
C LYS A 36 0.00 -15.00 -8.38
N SER A 37 0.89 -14.51 -7.53
CA SER A 37 1.31 -13.11 -7.56
C SER A 37 2.77 -12.94 -7.18
N ARG A 38 3.36 -11.86 -7.70
CA ARG A 38 4.65 -11.34 -7.23
C ARG A 38 4.47 -10.72 -5.86
N TYR A 39 5.44 -10.93 -4.98
CA TYR A 39 5.32 -10.50 -3.60
C TYR A 39 6.64 -10.04 -3.00
N ARG A 40 6.54 -9.35 -1.86
CA ARG A 40 7.64 -9.24 -0.90
C ARG A 40 7.17 -9.78 0.45
N GLU A 41 8.03 -10.56 1.08
CA GLU A 41 7.84 -11.01 2.46
C GLU A 41 8.49 -10.02 3.43
N LEU A 42 7.79 -9.73 4.52
CA LEU A 42 8.20 -8.80 5.55
C LEU A 42 8.10 -9.49 6.90
N GLU A 43 9.11 -9.25 7.74
CA GLU A 43 9.19 -9.79 9.09
C GLU A 43 9.43 -8.67 10.11
N LEU A 44 8.72 -8.73 11.23
CA LEU A 44 8.93 -7.89 12.39
C LEU A 44 9.92 -8.57 13.34
N GLN A 45 10.67 -7.76 14.10
CA GLN A 45 11.66 -8.26 15.06
C GLN A 45 11.11 -9.23 16.13
N ARG A 46 9.79 -9.20 16.35
CA ARG A 46 9.04 -10.10 17.23
C ARG A 46 7.58 -10.11 16.80
N GLU A 47 6.80 -11.02 17.37
CA GLU A 47 5.34 -10.94 17.24
C GLU A 47 4.81 -9.72 18.01
N PHE A 48 3.92 -8.98 17.36
CA PHE A 48 3.16 -7.90 17.99
C PHE A 48 1.68 -8.27 18.07
N GLU A 49 1.09 -8.05 19.23
CA GLU A 49 -0.34 -8.32 19.45
C GLU A 49 -1.22 -7.40 18.59
N HIS A 50 -0.87 -6.11 18.51
CA HIS A 50 -1.55 -5.11 17.70
C HIS A 50 -0.54 -4.14 17.07
N VAL A 51 -0.65 -3.91 15.76
CA VAL A 51 0.04 -2.84 15.03
C VAL A 51 -0.86 -2.28 13.96
N ALA A 52 -0.53 -1.09 13.47
CA ALA A 52 -1.12 -0.52 12.27
C ALA A 52 -0.05 -0.43 11.17
N LEU A 53 -0.35 -0.94 9.98
CA LEU A 53 0.52 -0.83 8.83
C LEU A 53 0.07 0.37 7.99
N ARG A 54 0.89 1.43 7.96
CA ARG A 54 0.73 2.54 7.04
C ARG A 54 1.32 2.14 5.69
N VAL A 55 0.52 2.21 4.64
CA VAL A 55 0.92 1.85 3.27
C VAL A 55 0.79 3.06 2.38
N GLN A 56 1.82 3.34 1.59
CA GLN A 56 1.81 4.35 0.54
C GLN A 56 2.19 3.69 -0.78
N VAL A 57 1.23 3.47 -1.66
CA VAL A 57 1.51 3.01 -3.02
C VAL A 57 1.93 4.20 -3.86
N ILE A 58 3.09 4.13 -4.50
CA ILE A 58 3.61 5.18 -5.36
C ILE A 58 3.15 4.90 -6.79
N ALA A 59 2.49 5.87 -7.41
CA ALA A 59 2.15 5.78 -8.83
C ALA A 59 3.42 5.89 -9.68
N ARG A 60 3.56 4.97 -10.64
CA ARG A 60 4.69 4.89 -11.57
C ARG A 60 4.22 4.96 -13.00
N SER A 61 5.12 5.21 -13.94
CA SER A 61 4.80 5.15 -15.37
C SER A 61 4.20 3.78 -15.71
N ASN A 62 3.09 3.78 -16.45
CA ASN A 62 2.39 2.56 -16.83
C ASN A 62 3.27 1.71 -17.77
N PRO A 63 3.66 0.48 -17.39
CA PRO A 63 4.46 -0.39 -18.26
C PRO A 63 3.71 -0.87 -19.52
N HIS A 64 2.38 -0.83 -19.50
CA HIS A 64 1.53 -1.32 -20.59
C HIS A 64 0.88 -0.20 -21.42
N GLY A 65 1.32 1.05 -21.26
CA GLY A 65 0.74 2.14 -22.04
C GLY A 65 1.10 3.54 -21.55
N ARG A 66 0.16 4.47 -21.73
CA ARG A 66 0.32 5.87 -21.32
C ARG A 66 -0.15 6.09 -19.87
N GLY A 67 0.33 7.18 -19.27
CA GLY A 67 -0.09 7.62 -17.95
C GLY A 67 0.63 6.90 -16.81
N ASN A 68 0.03 6.97 -15.62
CA ASN A 68 0.54 6.33 -14.42
C ASN A 68 -0.32 5.14 -14.04
N ALA A 69 0.31 4.11 -13.48
CA ALA A 69 -0.31 2.93 -12.91
C ALA A 69 0.10 2.77 -11.45
N VAL A 70 -0.64 1.95 -10.71
CA VAL A 70 -0.43 1.70 -9.29
C VAL A 70 -0.52 0.22 -9.00
N PHE A 71 0.12 -0.19 -7.91
CA PHE A 71 -0.03 -1.53 -7.36
C PHE A 71 -1.31 -1.61 -6.50
N LYS A 72 -2.02 -2.74 -6.48
CA LYS A 72 -3.15 -2.96 -5.55
C LYS A 72 -2.70 -3.84 -4.38
N PRO A 73 -2.29 -3.29 -3.23
CA PRO A 73 -1.74 -4.11 -2.17
C PRO A 73 -2.82 -4.92 -1.43
N VAL A 74 -2.51 -6.19 -1.20
CA VAL A 74 -3.17 -7.09 -0.23
C VAL A 74 -2.09 -7.59 0.72
N ILE A 75 -2.39 -7.59 2.02
CA ILE A 75 -1.51 -8.07 3.07
C ILE A 75 -1.92 -9.49 3.45
N TYR A 76 -0.99 -10.43 3.32
CA TYR A 76 -1.17 -11.82 3.70
C TYR A 76 -0.43 -12.08 4.99
N LEU A 77 -1.15 -12.30 6.09
CA LEU A 77 -0.52 -12.67 7.35
C LEU A 77 -0.04 -14.11 7.27
N LEU A 78 1.23 -14.33 7.56
CA LEU A 78 1.87 -15.64 7.49
C LEU A 78 1.99 -16.26 8.89
N ASP A 79 1.78 -17.56 9.00
CA ASP A 79 2.03 -18.33 10.22
C ASP A 79 3.53 -18.71 10.36
N ASP A 80 3.88 -19.51 11.37
CA ASP A 80 5.26 -19.96 11.59
C ASP A 80 5.79 -20.97 10.55
N ARG A 81 4.90 -21.61 9.79
CA ARG A 81 5.25 -22.48 8.65
C ARG A 81 5.37 -21.69 7.35
N GLY A 82 5.02 -20.41 7.38
CA GLY A 82 5.02 -19.52 6.23
C GLY A 82 3.72 -19.59 5.43
N GLU A 83 2.69 -20.28 5.91
CA GLU A 83 1.39 -20.40 5.26
C GLU A 83 0.49 -19.20 5.52
N VAL A 84 -0.40 -18.90 4.56
CA VAL A 84 -1.33 -17.77 4.69
C VAL A 84 -2.41 -18.11 5.71
N ARG A 85 -2.43 -17.36 6.81
CA ARG A 85 -3.45 -17.43 7.87
C ARG A 85 -4.65 -16.54 7.58
N GLU A 86 -4.40 -15.34 7.08
CA GLU A 86 -5.41 -14.30 6.88
C GLU A 86 -4.99 -13.37 5.74
N SER A 87 -5.92 -13.03 4.85
CA SER A 87 -5.74 -11.99 3.82
C SER A 87 -6.46 -10.71 4.26
N LYS A 88 -5.79 -9.57 4.14
CA LYS A 88 -6.33 -8.24 4.43
C LYS A 88 -6.16 -7.33 3.22
N ALA A 89 -7.28 -6.92 2.64
CA ALA A 89 -7.28 -5.88 1.62
C ALA A 89 -6.80 -4.55 2.21
N VAL A 90 -5.92 -3.85 1.49
CA VAL A 90 -5.45 -2.52 1.88
C VAL A 90 -6.43 -1.48 1.35
N GLU A 91 -7.55 -1.31 2.05
CA GLU A 91 -8.61 -0.38 1.68
C GLU A 91 -9.15 0.36 2.92
N PRO A 92 -9.65 1.60 2.76
CA PRO A 92 -9.68 2.40 1.53
C PRO A 92 -8.32 3.00 1.16
N LEU A 93 -8.09 3.16 -0.14
CA LEU A 93 -6.93 3.87 -0.70
C LEU A 93 -7.27 5.35 -0.97
N TYR A 94 -6.65 6.26 -0.23
CA TYR A 94 -6.82 7.70 -0.36
C TYR A 94 -5.80 8.32 -1.30
N LEU A 95 -6.28 9.10 -2.26
CA LEU A 95 -5.44 9.79 -3.23
C LEU A 95 -4.72 11.01 -2.60
N ASP A 96 -3.38 10.98 -2.62
CA ASP A 96 -2.48 12.07 -2.29
C ASP A 96 -1.77 12.58 -3.55
N ILE A 97 -2.11 13.80 -3.98
CA ILE A 97 -1.48 14.51 -5.10
C ILE A 97 -0.79 15.75 -4.53
N ARG A 98 0.52 15.87 -4.79
CA ARG A 98 1.33 17.03 -4.40
C ARG A 98 2.16 17.52 -5.57
N PRO A 99 2.33 18.85 -5.73
CA PRO A 99 3.24 19.39 -6.75
C PRO A 99 4.64 18.79 -6.61
N PHE A 100 5.26 18.44 -7.74
CA PHE A 100 6.63 17.92 -7.84
C PHE A 100 6.91 16.64 -7.04
N ARG A 101 5.87 15.93 -6.60
CA ARG A 101 5.99 14.62 -5.95
C ARG A 101 5.14 13.61 -6.73
N PRO A 102 5.58 12.35 -6.81
CA PRO A 102 4.74 11.29 -7.37
C PRO A 102 3.40 11.22 -6.66
N THR A 103 2.33 11.00 -7.42
CA THR A 103 1.01 10.68 -6.87
C THR A 103 1.11 9.42 -6.00
N ARG A 104 0.41 9.40 -4.87
CA ARG A 104 0.37 8.25 -3.97
C ARG A 104 -1.04 7.86 -3.62
N LEU A 105 -1.23 6.57 -3.34
CA LEU A 105 -2.41 6.06 -2.66
C LEU A 105 -2.03 5.68 -1.24
N LEU A 106 -2.72 6.27 -0.26
CA LEU A 106 -2.45 6.10 1.16
C LEU A 106 -3.50 5.19 1.78
N ALA A 107 -3.08 4.26 2.62
CA ALA A 107 -3.98 3.45 3.41
C ALA A 107 -3.36 3.15 4.77
N CYS A 108 -4.22 2.76 5.71
CA CYS A 108 -3.78 2.17 6.95
C CYS A 108 -4.57 0.90 7.23
N VAL A 109 -3.85 -0.15 7.63
CA VAL A 109 -4.43 -1.47 7.89
C VAL A 109 -4.06 -1.91 9.30
N PRO A 110 -5.05 -2.13 10.19
CA PRO A 110 -4.77 -2.72 11.50
C PRO A 110 -4.43 -4.20 11.33
N LEU A 111 -3.32 -4.64 11.92
CA LEU A 111 -2.84 -6.02 11.93
C LEU A 111 -2.77 -6.53 13.37
N ASP A 112 -3.18 -7.77 13.57
CA ASP A 112 -3.22 -8.41 14.88
C ASP A 112 -2.35 -9.67 14.87
N LYS A 113 -1.68 -9.96 15.99
CA LYS A 113 -0.81 -11.14 16.19
C LYS A 113 0.13 -11.36 15.01
N VAL A 114 0.83 -10.31 14.59
CA VAL A 114 1.65 -10.32 13.38
C VAL A 114 3.13 -10.38 13.73
N ARG A 115 3.83 -11.32 13.11
CA ARG A 115 5.29 -11.37 13.03
C ARG A 115 5.74 -11.31 11.57
N ARG A 116 5.13 -12.14 10.71
CA ARG A 116 5.45 -12.21 9.28
C ARG A 116 4.22 -11.94 8.43
N PHE A 117 4.43 -11.28 7.31
CA PHE A 117 3.39 -11.05 6.33
C PHE A 117 3.99 -10.85 4.94
N ALA A 118 3.24 -11.17 3.90
CA ALA A 118 3.58 -10.83 2.54
C ALA A 118 2.69 -9.70 2.02
N VAL A 119 3.22 -8.90 1.11
CA VAL A 119 2.45 -7.94 0.32
C VAL A 119 2.48 -8.36 -1.15
N ALA A 120 1.31 -8.51 -1.75
CA ALA A 120 1.15 -8.87 -3.16
C ALA A 120 -0.05 -8.14 -3.79
N THR A 121 -0.17 -8.18 -5.11
CA THR A 121 -1.37 -7.73 -5.84
C THR A 121 -2.20 -8.93 -6.24
N PRO A 122 -3.52 -8.96 -6.00
CA PRO A 122 -4.36 -10.09 -6.37
C PRO A 122 -4.45 -10.19 -7.90
N ALA A 123 -4.40 -11.40 -8.45
CA ALA A 123 -4.42 -11.62 -9.89
C ALA A 123 -5.68 -11.01 -10.56
N ALA A 124 -6.82 -11.07 -9.89
CA ALA A 124 -8.09 -10.51 -10.36
C ALA A 124 -8.10 -8.97 -10.46
N ALA A 125 -7.14 -8.26 -9.84
CA ALA A 125 -7.04 -6.82 -9.99
C ALA A 125 -6.36 -6.39 -11.29
N LEU A 126 -5.59 -7.28 -11.93
CA LEU A 126 -4.96 -7.00 -13.20
C LEU A 126 -6.04 -6.78 -14.28
N GLY A 127 -5.94 -5.68 -15.01
CA GLY A 127 -6.96 -5.24 -15.97
C GLY A 127 -8.08 -4.39 -15.36
N THR A 128 -8.07 -4.17 -14.03
CA THR A 128 -8.95 -3.20 -13.35
C THR A 128 -8.17 -1.93 -13.00
N SER A 129 -8.83 -0.97 -12.35
CA SER A 129 -8.21 0.31 -12.02
C SER A 129 -8.69 0.87 -10.68
N TYR A 130 -7.83 1.63 -10.02
CA TYR A 130 -8.23 2.53 -8.95
C TYR A 130 -9.03 3.69 -9.53
N GLU A 131 -10.18 3.98 -8.94
CA GLU A 131 -10.97 5.16 -9.26
C GLU A 131 -11.12 6.04 -8.01
N SER A 132 -10.65 7.28 -8.08
CA SER A 132 -10.82 8.21 -6.98
C SER A 132 -12.30 8.58 -6.82
N LYS A 133 -12.84 8.43 -5.61
CA LYS A 133 -14.12 9.06 -5.26
C LYS A 133 -13.96 10.58 -5.38
N ALA A 134 -14.88 11.25 -6.07
CA ALA A 134 -14.84 12.70 -6.24
C ALA A 134 -14.74 13.37 -4.87
N ARG A 135 -13.73 14.24 -4.66
CA ARG A 135 -13.65 15.05 -3.45
C ARG A 135 -14.90 15.94 -3.40
N GLY A 136 -15.63 15.88 -2.29
CA GLY A 136 -16.62 16.92 -1.98
C GLY A 136 -15.92 18.27 -1.85
N LYS A 137 -16.63 19.37 -2.18
CA LYS A 137 -16.11 20.75 -2.06
C LYS A 137 -15.49 20.95 -0.66
N VAL A 138 -14.20 21.28 -0.61
CA VAL A 138 -13.53 21.65 0.65
C VAL A 138 -13.78 23.14 0.90
N SER A 139 -14.54 23.48 1.94
CA SER A 139 -14.69 24.88 2.36
C SER A 139 -13.46 25.33 3.15
N ALA A 140 -12.78 26.37 2.67
CA ALA A 140 -11.71 27.01 3.43
C ALA A 140 -12.34 27.93 4.48
N THR A 141 -11.94 27.79 5.75
CA THR A 141 -12.40 28.63 6.88
C THR A 141 -11.68 29.98 6.92
N SER A 142 -11.38 30.60 5.79
CA SER A 142 -10.80 31.95 5.76
C SER A 142 -11.89 32.98 5.45
N LYS A 143 -12.01 34.01 6.32
CA LYS A 143 -12.81 35.21 6.08
C LYS A 143 -12.28 35.92 4.83
N GLY A 144 -12.81 35.58 3.65
CA GLY A 144 -12.30 36.09 2.39
C GLY A 144 -12.53 35.20 1.16
N GLY A 145 -13.15 34.02 1.30
CA GLY A 145 -13.81 33.34 0.18
C GLY A 145 -12.95 33.09 -1.07
N PHE A 146 -11.70 32.65 -0.92
CA PHE A 146 -10.98 32.06 -2.03
C PHE A 146 -11.48 30.61 -2.22
N TYR A 147 -12.38 30.42 -3.18
CA TYR A 147 -12.79 29.11 -3.63
C TYR A 147 -11.70 28.55 -4.55
N TYR A 148 -10.89 27.61 -4.07
CA TYR A 148 -10.27 26.68 -5.00
C TYR A 148 -11.38 25.72 -5.47
N ALA A 149 -12.10 26.12 -6.51
CA ALA A 149 -12.87 25.18 -7.31
C ALA A 149 -11.85 24.31 -8.06
N THR A 150 -11.22 23.37 -7.37
CA THR A 150 -10.62 22.25 -8.08
C THR A 150 -11.80 21.43 -8.56
N ASP A 151 -12.04 21.41 -9.87
CA ASP A 151 -12.88 20.37 -10.46
C ASP A 151 -12.48 19.03 -9.82
N PRO A 152 -13.44 18.17 -9.45
CA PRO A 152 -13.10 16.88 -8.88
C PRO A 152 -12.31 16.11 -9.94
N ILE A 153 -10.98 16.14 -9.82
CA ILE A 153 -10.08 15.39 -10.70
C ILE A 153 -10.35 13.92 -10.38
N LYS A 154 -11.19 13.28 -11.20
CA LYS A 154 -11.37 11.85 -11.18
C LYS A 154 -10.08 11.24 -11.73
N VAL A 155 -9.33 10.64 -10.84
CA VAL A 155 -8.11 9.92 -11.18
C VAL A 155 -8.47 8.45 -11.37
N ASN A 156 -8.16 7.94 -12.56
CA ASN A 156 -8.19 6.53 -12.88
C ASN A 156 -6.74 6.07 -13.03
N LEU A 157 -6.33 5.10 -12.21
CA LEU A 157 -4.97 4.53 -12.24
C LEU A 157 -5.08 3.01 -12.44
N PRO A 158 -4.63 2.47 -13.58
CA PRO A 158 -4.62 1.04 -13.82
C PRO A 158 -3.81 0.30 -12.76
N TYR A 159 -4.29 -0.89 -12.38
CA TYR A 159 -3.53 -1.78 -11.51
C TYR A 159 -2.53 -2.61 -12.31
N VAL A 160 -1.34 -2.78 -11.74
CA VAL A 160 -0.21 -3.53 -12.34
C VAL A 160 0.38 -4.54 -11.37
N GLU A 161 1.06 -5.57 -11.90
CA GLU A 161 1.67 -6.65 -11.12
C GLU A 161 2.91 -6.24 -10.33
N THR A 162 3.60 -5.18 -10.76
CA THR A 162 4.81 -4.63 -10.14
C THR A 162 4.52 -3.26 -9.55
N GLY A 163 5.25 -2.85 -8.53
CA GLY A 163 5.14 -1.48 -8.06
C GLY A 163 6.00 -1.13 -6.86
N ASP A 164 5.89 0.14 -6.50
CA ASP A 164 6.66 0.75 -5.42
C ASP A 164 5.74 1.09 -4.27
N LEU A 165 6.13 0.69 -3.07
CA LEU A 165 5.37 0.92 -1.84
C LEU A 165 6.28 1.49 -0.77
N ILE A 166 5.80 2.45 0.02
CA ILE A 166 6.40 2.77 1.32
C ILE A 166 5.51 2.15 2.39
N VAL A 167 6.09 1.30 3.23
CA VAL A 167 5.41 0.70 4.38
C VAL A 167 6.02 1.18 5.67
N GLU A 168 5.20 1.37 6.69
CA GLU A 168 5.64 1.74 8.02
C GLU A 168 4.75 1.04 9.04
N VAL A 169 5.38 0.34 9.98
CA VAL A 169 4.67 -0.30 11.09
C VAL A 169 4.57 0.71 12.22
N VAL A 170 3.35 1.03 12.63
CA VAL A 170 3.04 1.95 13.72
C VAL A 170 2.49 1.14 14.90
N ARG A 171 2.87 1.50 16.12
CA ARG A 171 2.33 0.83 17.32
C ARG A 171 0.83 1.12 17.46
N ALA A 172 0.06 0.06 17.69
CA ALA A 172 -1.33 0.15 18.13
C ALA A 172 -1.43 -0.29 19.59
N LYS A 173 -2.25 0.39 20.39
CA LYS A 173 -2.52 0.03 21.79
C LYS A 173 -3.70 -0.93 21.92
N ARG A 174 -4.61 -0.93 20.93
CA ARG A 174 -5.82 -1.75 20.94
C ARG A 174 -6.06 -2.39 19.58
N LYS A 175 -6.77 -3.53 19.60
CA LYS A 175 -7.24 -4.21 18.39
C LYS A 175 -8.00 -3.25 17.47
N GLY A 176 -7.67 -3.27 16.19
CA GLY A 176 -8.33 -2.46 15.17
C GLY A 176 -7.93 -0.97 15.17
N GLU A 177 -7.03 -0.54 16.04
CA GLU A 177 -6.50 0.82 16.01
C GLU A 177 -5.63 1.01 14.76
N GLY A 178 -5.95 2.03 13.97
CA GLY A 178 -5.25 2.36 12.74
C GLY A 178 -4.18 3.45 12.94
N CYS A 179 -3.87 4.07 11.81
CA CYS A 179 -3.05 5.24 11.61
C CYS A 179 -4.02 6.38 11.21
#